data_AF-A0A937DV30-F1
#
_entry.id   AF-A0A937DV30-F1
#
_cell.length_a   1.000
_cell.length_b   1.000
_cell.length_c   1.000
_cell.angle_alpha   90.00
_cell.angle_beta   90.00
_cell.angle_gamma   90.00
#
_symmetry.space_group_name_H-M   'P 1'
#
loop_
_entity.id
_entity.type
_entity.pdbx_description
1 polymer ?
#
loop_
_entity_poly.entity_id
_entity_poly.type
_entity_poly.pdbx_seq_one_letter_code
_entity_poly.pdbx_strand_id
1 'polypeptide(L)' 'AARPLASGGVRFLYGPYRRGGRHTAPSNEAFDQDLRRRNPTWGVRDLEAVVELAAERGFGPPEIVEMPANNLSLILKRL' A
#
# COMPACT_ATOMS: atom_id res chain seq x y z
N ALA A 1 -12.69 16.46 4.62
CA ALA A 1 -12.55 14.99 4.62
C ALA A 1 -13.25 14.40 3.40
N ALA A 2 -12.76 13.29 2.85
CA ALA A 2 -13.43 12.62 1.72
C ALA A 2 -14.70 11.88 2.17
N ARG A 3 -15.70 11.77 1.28
CA ARG A 3 -16.95 11.03 1.56
C ARG A 3 -16.63 9.53 1.77
N PRO A 4 -17.14 8.89 2.84
CA PRO A 4 -16.95 7.46 3.03
C PRO A 4 -17.61 6.68 1.89
N LEU A 5 -17.01 5.53 1.55
CA LEU A 5 -17.62 4.58 0.62
C LEU A 5 -18.81 3.91 1.31
N ALA A 6 -19.84 3.58 0.53
CA ALA A 6 -20.88 2.66 0.99
C ALA A 6 -20.28 1.27 1.24
N SER A 7 -20.98 0.45 2.03
CA SER A 7 -20.63 -0.97 2.21
C SER A 7 -20.50 -1.66 0.84
N GLY A 8 -19.50 -2.53 0.71
CA GLY A 8 -19.10 -3.16 -0.55
C GLY A 8 -18.27 -2.27 -1.50
N GLY A 9 -18.15 -0.98 -1.21
CA GLY A 9 -17.34 -0.06 -2.01
C GLY A 9 -15.86 -0.42 -2.00
N VAL A 10 -15.17 -0.24 -3.14
CA VAL A 10 -13.77 -0.64 -3.32
C VAL A 10 -12.83 0.56 -3.19
N ARG A 11 -11.76 0.39 -2.42
CA ARG A 11 -10.53 1.19 -2.53
C ARG A 11 -9.47 0.35 -3.23
N PHE A 12 -8.88 0.91 -4.27
CA PHE A 12 -7.82 0.28 -5.04
C PHE A 12 -6.52 1.07 -4.87
N LEU A 13 -5.46 0.40 -4.43
CA LEU A 13 -4.14 1.00 -4.28
C LEU A 13 -3.13 0.22 -5.13
N TYR A 14 -2.30 0.93 -5.87
CA TYR A 14 -1.26 0.35 -6.74
C TYR A 14 0.09 0.99 -6.45
N GLY A 15 1.13 0.16 -6.39
CA GLY A 15 2.51 0.64 -6.32
C GLY A 15 3.45 -0.31 -5.56
N PRO A 16 4.66 0.17 -5.24
CA PRO A 16 5.63 -0.60 -4.49
C PRO A 16 5.24 -0.66 -3.02
N TYR A 17 5.52 -1.80 -2.38
CA TYR A 17 5.37 -2.00 -0.95
C TYR A 17 6.57 -2.79 -0.39
N ARG A 18 6.89 -2.53 0.88
CA ARG A 18 7.72 -3.39 1.70
C ARG A 18 6.86 -4.51 2.29
N ARG A 19 7.45 -5.67 2.54
CA ARG A 19 6.82 -6.80 3.25
C ARG A 19 7.71 -7.22 4.41
N GLY A 20 7.13 -7.34 5.60
CA GLY A 20 7.89 -7.60 6.84
C GLY A 20 9.01 -6.58 7.07
N GLY A 21 8.76 -5.30 6.81
CA GLY A 21 9.74 -4.21 6.97
C GLY A 21 10.86 -4.16 5.92
N ARG A 22 10.92 -5.09 4.95
CA ARG A 22 11.99 -5.17 3.95
C ARG A 22 11.50 -4.84 2.54
N HIS A 23 12.39 -4.27 1.73
CA HIS A 23 12.19 -4.13 0.29
C HIS A 23 12.25 -5.51 -0.37
N THR A 24 11.34 -5.77 -1.31
CA THR A 24 11.23 -7.05 -2.03
C THR A 24 12.00 -7.06 -3.35
N ALA A 25 12.48 -5.89 -3.80
CA ALA A 25 13.25 -5.74 -5.04
C ALA A 25 14.26 -4.57 -4.92
N PRO A 26 15.46 -4.69 -5.52
CA PRO A 26 16.45 -3.61 -5.53
C PRO A 26 15.94 -2.30 -6.15
N SER A 27 15.08 -2.40 -7.17
CA SER A 27 14.45 -1.23 -7.81
C SER A 27 13.60 -0.42 -6.83
N ASN A 28 12.87 -1.10 -5.95
CA ASN A 28 11.99 -0.47 -4.97
C ASN A 28 12.78 0.16 -3.83
N GLU A 29 13.91 -0.46 -3.45
CA GLU A 29 14.84 0.13 -2.47
C GLU A 29 15.47 1.42 -3.00
N ALA A 30 16.00 1.40 -4.23
CA ALA A 30 16.55 2.59 -4.87
C ALA A 30 15.49 3.71 -5.00
N PHE A 31 14.25 3.34 -5.32
CA PHE A 31 13.13 4.27 -5.38
C PHE A 31 12.78 4.86 -4.01
N ASP A 32 12.75 4.05 -2.94
CA ASP A 32 12.53 4.54 -1.56
C ASP A 32 13.61 5.54 -1.13
N GLN A 33 14.88 5.25 -1.44
CA GLN A 33 15.98 6.16 -1.17
C GLN A 33 15.84 7.48 -1.94
N ASP A 34 15.43 7.43 -3.21
CA ASP A 34 15.18 8.62 -4.02
C ASP A 34 14.05 9.49 -3.44
N LEU A 35 12.94 8.87 -3.03
CA LEU A 35 11.83 9.55 -2.37
C LEU A 35 12.28 10.24 -1.08
N ARG A 36 12.98 9.50 -0.21
CA ARG A 36 13.45 10.00 1.10
C ARG A 36 14.48 11.13 0.96
N ARG A 37 15.33 11.07 -0.07
CA ARG A 37 16.30 12.14 -0.37
C ARG A 37 15.60 13.46 -0.70
N ARG A 38 14.46 13.41 -1.39
CA ARG A 38 13.66 14.61 -1.73
C ARG A 38 12.82 15.08 -0.54
N ASN A 39 12.28 14.15 0.22
CA ASN A 39 11.53 14.45 1.43
C ASN A 39 11.67 13.28 2.43
N PRO A 40 12.27 13.50 3.62
CA PRO A 40 12.47 12.45 4.61
C PRO A 40 11.20 11.73 5.08
N THR A 41 10.03 12.37 4.93
CA THR A 41 8.72 11.81 5.29
C THR A 41 8.09 10.93 4.21
N TRP A 42 8.67 10.92 3.00
CA TRP A 42 8.24 10.04 1.92
C TRP A 42 8.88 8.66 2.04
N GLY A 43 8.42 7.74 1.20
CA GLY A 43 8.98 6.40 1.07
C GLY A 43 7.94 5.36 0.65
N VAL A 44 8.45 4.17 0.39
CA VAL A 44 7.67 2.96 0.10
C VAL A 44 7.03 2.47 1.39
N ARG A 45 5.71 2.30 1.35
CA ARG A 45 4.92 1.90 2.52
C ARG A 45 5.15 0.44 2.87
N ASP A 46 5.01 0.13 4.15
CA ASP A 46 4.90 -1.26 4.60
C ASP A 46 3.48 -1.77 4.29
N LEU A 47 3.38 -2.95 3.68
CA LEU A 47 2.11 -3.53 3.27
C LEU A 47 1.23 -3.78 4.49
N GLU A 48 1.79 -4.40 5.51
CA GLU A 48 1.11 -4.80 6.73
C GLU A 48 0.56 -3.57 7.46
N ALA A 49 1.33 -2.48 7.56
CA ALA A 49 0.84 -1.22 8.12
C ALA A 49 -0.35 -0.62 7.33
N VAL A 50 -0.38 -0.77 6.00
CA VAL A 50 -1.51 -0.32 5.17
C VAL A 50 -2.74 -1.20 5.40
N VAL A 51 -2.55 -2.51 5.55
CA VAL A 51 -3.63 -3.45 5.85
C VAL A 51 -4.25 -3.18 7.22
N GLU A 52 -3.43 -2.99 8.25
CA GLU A 52 -3.87 -2.66 9.61
C GLU A 52 -4.68 -1.37 9.62
N LEU A 53 -4.16 -0.30 9.00
CA LEU A 53 -4.87 0.97 8.89
C LEU A 53 -6.20 0.82 8.13
N ALA A 54 -6.25 0.00 7.09
CA ALA A 54 -7.49 -0.24 6.35
C ALA A 54 -8.53 -0.95 7.23
N ALA A 55 -8.10 -1.95 8.02
CA ALA A 55 -8.95 -2.66 8.97
C ALA A 55 -9.53 -1.72 10.04
N GLU A 56 -8.70 -0.87 10.65
CA GLU A 56 -9.14 0.16 11.61
C GLU A 56 -10.19 1.10 11.03
N ARG A 57 -10.14 1.33 9.72
CA ARG A 57 -11.10 2.18 9.03
C ARG A 57 -12.36 1.46 8.66
N GLY A 58 -12.47 0.13 8.77
CA GLY A 58 -13.66 -0.65 8.41
C GLY A 58 -13.62 -1.22 6.99
N PHE A 59 -12.43 -1.55 6.50
CA PHE A 59 -12.24 -2.38 5.31
C PHE A 59 -11.94 -3.82 5.73
N GLY A 60 -12.37 -4.78 4.92
CA GLY A 60 -12.00 -6.18 5.11
C GLY A 60 -10.54 -6.45 4.71
N PRO A 61 -10.08 -7.71 4.87
CA PRO A 61 -8.78 -8.15 4.39
C PRO A 61 -8.62 -7.83 2.89
N PRO A 62 -7.46 -7.31 2.45
CA PRO A 62 -7.24 -7.01 1.04
C PRO A 62 -7.07 -8.29 0.22
N GLU A 63 -7.52 -8.23 -1.02
CA GLU A 63 -6.96 -9.07 -2.06
C GLU A 63 -5.68 -8.40 -2.57
N ILE A 64 -4.57 -9.17 -2.62
CA ILE A 64 -3.26 -8.69 -3.03
C ILE A 64 -2.88 -9.40 -4.33
N VAL A 65 -2.67 -8.61 -5.39
CA VAL A 65 -2.29 -9.12 -6.71
C VAL A 65 -0.90 -8.62 -7.06
N GLU A 66 -0.01 -9.55 -7.44
CA GLU A 66 1.31 -9.20 -7.95
C GLU A 66 1.22 -8.59 -9.35
N MET A 67 1.96 -7.50 -9.57
CA MET A 67 1.96 -6.76 -10.81
C MET A 67 3.38 -6.66 -11.36
N PRO A 68 3.54 -6.37 -12.66
CA PRO A 68 4.85 -6.09 -13.25
C PRO A 68 5.62 -4.98 -12.50
N ALA A 69 6.94 -4.98 -12.68
CA ALA A 69 7.86 -4.02 -12.06
C ALA A 69 7.85 -4.04 -10.51
N ASN A 70 7.65 -5.22 -9.91
CA ASN A 70 7.68 -5.43 -8.46
C ASN A 70 6.65 -4.59 -7.69
N ASN A 71 5.51 -4.29 -8.32
CA ASN A 71 4.40 -3.57 -7.73
C ASN A 71 3.31 -4.54 -7.26
N LEU A 72 2.45 -4.06 -6.36
CA LEU A 72 1.27 -4.78 -5.90
C LEU A 72 0.01 -3.95 -6.17
N SER A 73 -1.09 -4.64 -6.46
CA SER A 73 -2.44 -4.09 -6.36
C SER A 73 -3.08 -4.59 -5.06
N LEU A 74 -3.58 -3.66 -4.25
CA LEU A 74 -4.35 -3.94 -3.03
C LEU A 74 -5.80 -3.54 -3.28
N ILE A 75 -6.69 -4.52 -3.20
CA ILE A 75 -8.14 -4.33 -3.38
C ILE A 75 -8.79 -4.45 -2.01
N LEU A 76 -9.24 -3.32 -1.47
CA LEU A 76 -9.86 -3.22 -0.15
C LEU A 76 -11.36 -2.99 -0.31
N LYS A 77 -12.16 -3.92 0.21
CA LYS A 77 -13.64 -3.81 0.21
C LYS A 77 -14.12 -3.25 1.53
N ARG A 78 -14.99 -2.25 1.47
CA ARG A 78 -15.64 -1.65 2.64
C ARG A 78 -16.60 -2.66 3.26
N LEU A 79 -16.52 -2.85 4.57
CA LEU A 79 -17.51 -3.59 5.36
C LEU A 79 -18.77 -2.74 5.55
#